data_AF-A0A6M1Y8E4-F1
#
_entry.id   AF-A0A6M1Y8E4-F1
#
_cell.length_a   1.000
_cell.length_b   1.000
_cell.length_c   1.000
_cell.angle_alpha   90.00
_cell.angle_beta   90.00
_cell.angle_gamma   90.00
#
_symmetry.space_group_name_H-M   'P 1'
#
loop_
_entity.id
_entity.type
_entity.pdbx_description
1 polymer ?
#
loop_
_entity_poly.entity_id
_entity_poly.type
_entity_poly.pdbx_seq_one_letter_code
_entity_poly.pdbx_strand_id
1 'polypeptide(L)'
;MPLPHAGPTAWTRFLAHFLFVLAAWTIFIKYVFPIAFAIAEGEAPTRWVYWDLWPVAHAWLGWALLFRPPWTRKLAIGMAVTEIAIIATLLSLFLADPEWSIWRTNWFVNKVFVLACFVLVLTTALLQPEQFKGRAVSPVEGAP
;
A
#
# COMPACT_ATOMS: atom_id res chain seq x y z
N MET A 1 -32.41 -13.30 -14.78
CA MET A 1 -31.19 -14.00 -14.30
C MET A 1 -30.16 -12.92 -13.98
N PRO A 2 -29.84 -12.65 -12.70
CA PRO A 2 -28.80 -11.67 -12.37
C PRO A 2 -27.45 -12.20 -12.83
N LEU A 3 -26.67 -11.40 -13.56
CA LEU A 3 -25.31 -11.76 -13.94
C LEU A 3 -24.48 -11.99 -12.66
N PRO A 4 -23.63 -13.02 -12.61
CA PRO A 4 -22.74 -13.21 -11.47
C PRO A 4 -21.90 -11.94 -11.31
N HIS A 5 -21.95 -11.34 -10.12
CA HIS A 5 -21.06 -10.23 -9.76
C HIS A 5 -19.62 -10.72 -9.93
N ALA A 6 -18.99 -10.42 -11.06
CA ALA A 6 -17.61 -10.82 -11.30
C ALA A 6 -16.77 -10.23 -10.16
N GLY A 7 -16.22 -11.09 -9.30
CA GLY A 7 -15.35 -10.68 -8.20
C GLY A 7 -14.06 -10.00 -8.73
N PRO A 8 -13.19 -9.49 -7.83
CA PRO A 8 -11.90 -8.96 -8.25
C PRO A 8 -11.11 -10.01 -9.05
N THR A 9 -10.44 -9.57 -10.12
CA THR A 9 -9.62 -10.45 -10.96
C THR A 9 -8.47 -11.04 -10.14
N ALA A 10 -7.81 -12.09 -10.65
CA ALA A 10 -6.60 -12.61 -10.00
C ALA A 10 -5.52 -11.52 -9.87
N TRP A 11 -5.39 -10.64 -10.87
CA TRP A 11 -4.48 -9.50 -10.86
C TRP A 11 -4.84 -8.47 -9.78
N THR A 12 -6.12 -8.06 -9.69
CA THR A 12 -6.57 -7.13 -8.64
C THR A 12 -6.33 -7.72 -7.24
N ARG A 13 -6.60 -9.02 -7.07
CA ARG A 13 -6.32 -9.73 -5.82
C ARG A 13 -4.83 -9.73 -5.51
N PHE A 14 -3.96 -10.01 -6.49
CA PHE A 14 -2.52 -9.94 -6.30
C PHE A 14 -2.08 -8.56 -5.80
N LEU A 15 -2.50 -7.48 -6.45
CA LEU A 15 -2.15 -6.10 -6.03
C LEU A 15 -2.63 -5.80 -4.61
N ALA A 16 -3.85 -6.22 -4.25
CA ALA A 16 -4.38 -6.03 -2.90
C ALA A 16 -3.56 -6.76 -1.84
N HIS A 17 -3.20 -8.03 -2.08
CA HIS A 17 -2.40 -8.82 -1.15
C HIS A 17 -0.97 -8.30 -1.07
N PHE A 18 -0.42 -7.82 -2.19
CA PHE A 18 0.90 -7.19 -2.19
C PHE A 18 0.90 -5.94 -1.30
N LEU A 19 -0.14 -5.09 -1.36
CA LEU A 19 -0.30 -3.96 -0.43
C LEU A 19 -0.40 -4.40 1.03
N PHE A 20 -1.09 -5.50 1.34
CA PHE A 20 -1.14 -6.02 2.71
C PHE A 20 0.21 -6.54 3.20
N VAL A 21 0.98 -7.21 2.35
CA VAL A 21 2.35 -7.63 2.65
C VAL A 21 3.23 -6.40 2.92
N LEU A 22 3.12 -5.35 2.11
CA LEU A 22 3.87 -4.10 2.33
C LEU A 22 3.46 -3.39 3.62
N ALA A 23 2.16 -3.38 3.95
CA ALA A 23 1.67 -2.83 5.20
C ALA A 23 2.25 -3.61 6.40
N ALA A 24 2.18 -4.93 6.38
CA ALA A 24 2.73 -5.81 7.42
C ALA A 24 4.26 -5.64 7.55
N TRP A 25 4.97 -5.58 6.43
CA TRP A 25 6.41 -5.34 6.40
C TRP A 25 6.77 -3.97 6.96
N THR A 26 6.01 -2.93 6.61
CA THR A 26 6.21 -1.59 7.16
C THR A 26 5.98 -1.57 8.67
N ILE A 27 4.95 -2.28 9.18
CA ILE A 27 4.73 -2.45 10.62
C ILE A 27 5.94 -3.13 11.27
N PHE A 28 6.45 -4.19 10.65
CA PHE A 28 7.59 -4.91 11.16
C PHE A 28 8.83 -4.01 11.28
N ILE A 29 9.22 -3.33 10.20
CA ILE A 29 10.46 -2.53 10.19
C ILE A 29 10.36 -1.23 10.99
N LYS A 30 9.17 -0.62 11.14
CA LYS A 30 9.01 0.68 11.82
C LYS A 30 8.62 0.56 13.29
N TYR A 31 8.05 -0.57 13.69
CA TYR A 31 7.52 -0.76 15.03
C TYR A 31 8.10 -2.01 15.69
N VAL A 32 7.84 -3.21 15.15
CA VAL A 32 8.20 -4.46 15.82
C VAL A 32 9.71 -4.59 16.01
N PHE A 33 10.48 -4.41 14.94
CA PHE A 33 11.95 -4.54 14.99
C PHE A 33 12.61 -3.46 15.85
N PRO A 34 12.27 -2.15 15.72
CA PRO A 34 12.78 -1.11 16.62
C PRO A 34 12.41 -1.29 18.09
N ILE A 35 11.18 -1.74 18.39
CA ILE A 35 10.75 -2.02 19.78
C ILE A 35 11.56 -3.18 20.36
N ALA A 36 11.68 -4.28 19.61
CA ALA A 36 12.47 -5.44 20.05
C ALA A 36 13.94 -5.06 20.28
N PHE A 37 14.51 -4.26 19.38
CA PHE A 37 15.87 -3.72 19.51
C PHE A 37 16.01 -2.84 20.77
N ALA A 38 15.10 -1.89 20.99
CA ALA A 38 15.14 -1.01 22.18
C ALA A 38 15.09 -1.81 23.49
N ILE A 39 14.22 -2.82 23.57
CA ILE A 39 14.10 -3.68 24.75
C ILE A 39 15.38 -4.48 24.99
N ALA A 40 16.00 -5.01 23.92
CA ALA A 40 17.25 -5.76 24.02
C ALA A 40 18.43 -4.88 24.51
N GLU A 41 18.45 -3.60 24.12
CA GLU A 41 19.45 -2.62 24.53
C GLU A 41 19.14 -1.96 25.88
N GLY A 42 18.03 -2.33 26.55
CA GLY A 42 17.63 -1.73 27.83
C GLY A 42 17.16 -0.27 27.72
N GLU A 43 16.79 0.17 26.53
CA GLU A 43 16.29 1.51 26.25
C GLU A 43 14.75 1.58 26.31
N ALA A 44 14.19 2.79 26.28
CA ALA A 44 12.75 2.98 26.25
C ALA A 44 12.13 2.36 24.98
N PRO A 45 11.03 1.58 25.07
CA PRO A 45 10.52 0.77 23.94
C PRO A 45 10.18 1.55 22.67
N THR A 46 9.79 2.82 22.80
CA THR A 46 9.38 3.66 21.66
C THR A 46 10.48 4.55 21.10
N ARG A 47 11.70 4.49 21.67
CA ARG A 47 12.82 5.39 21.34
C ARG A 47 13.18 5.40 19.85
N TRP A 48 13.12 4.24 19.20
CA TRP A 48 13.47 4.09 17.79
C TRP A 48 12.25 3.94 16.87
N VAL A 49 11.03 4.15 17.39
CA VAL A 49 9.80 4.00 16.60
C VAL A 49 9.60 5.22 15.71
N TYR A 50 9.50 4.97 14.41
CA TYR A 50 9.14 5.98 13.43
C TYR A 50 7.65 5.92 13.15
N TRP A 51 6.90 6.83 13.79
CA TRP A 51 5.45 6.92 13.62
C TRP A 51 5.07 7.22 12.18
N ASP A 52 4.23 6.34 11.63
CA ASP A 52 3.86 6.36 10.24
C ASP A 52 2.47 5.75 10.02
N LEU A 53 1.62 6.46 9.28
CA LEU A 53 0.28 6.05 8.90
C LEU A 53 0.21 5.30 7.56
N TRP A 54 1.31 5.24 6.80
CA TRP A 54 1.36 4.52 5.50
C TRP A 54 0.85 3.07 5.55
N PRO A 55 1.11 2.24 6.60
CA PRO A 55 0.53 0.89 6.67
C PRO A 55 -1.00 0.89 6.62
N VAL A 56 -1.64 1.86 7.28
CA VAL A 56 -3.10 2.01 7.29
C VAL A 56 -3.59 2.43 5.91
N ALA A 57 -2.89 3.37 5.25
CA ALA A 57 -3.22 3.79 3.89
C ALA A 57 -3.11 2.63 2.89
N HIS A 58 -2.04 1.83 2.97
CA HIS A 58 -1.85 0.65 2.12
C HIS A 58 -2.93 -0.40 2.35
N ALA A 59 -3.25 -0.70 3.61
CA ALA A 59 -4.33 -1.60 3.96
C ALA A 59 -5.69 -1.10 3.47
N TRP A 60 -5.95 0.20 3.57
CA TRP A 60 -7.18 0.82 3.07
C TRP A 60 -7.30 0.69 1.55
N LEU A 61 -6.22 0.95 0.80
CA LEU A 61 -6.22 0.75 -0.64
C LEU A 61 -6.36 -0.73 -1.02
N GLY A 62 -5.66 -1.64 -0.33
CA GLY A 62 -5.79 -3.08 -0.54
C GLY A 62 -7.23 -3.56 -0.33
N TRP A 63 -7.88 -3.10 0.74
CA TRP A 63 -9.30 -3.32 0.96
C TRP A 63 -10.16 -2.74 -0.19
N ALA A 64 -9.92 -1.50 -0.59
CA ALA A 64 -10.67 -0.86 -1.67
C ALA A 64 -10.51 -1.59 -3.02
N LEU A 65 -9.36 -2.22 -3.29
CA LEU A 65 -9.15 -3.07 -4.47
C LEU A 65 -9.98 -4.36 -4.43
N LEU A 66 -10.17 -4.96 -3.25
CA LEU A 66 -10.98 -6.17 -3.10
C LEU A 66 -12.48 -5.87 -3.19
N PHE A 67 -12.94 -4.81 -2.54
CA PHE A 67 -14.37 -4.48 -2.45
C PHE A 67 -14.87 -3.57 -3.57
N ARG A 68 -13.96 -2.88 -4.27
CA ARG A 68 -14.22 -1.97 -5.39
C ARG A 68 -15.37 -0.98 -5.14
N PRO A 69 -15.37 -0.17 -4.05
CA PRO A 69 -16.22 1.00 -3.98
C PRO A 69 -16.03 1.93 -5.21
N PRO A 70 -17.01 2.78 -5.55
CA PRO A 70 -16.99 3.58 -6.79
C PRO A 70 -15.81 4.57 -6.85
N TRP A 71 -15.22 4.91 -5.70
CA TRP A 71 -14.08 5.80 -5.58
C TRP A 71 -12.72 5.07 -5.62
N THR A 72 -12.65 3.74 -5.68
CA THR A 72 -11.38 2.97 -5.63
C THR A 72 -10.39 3.44 -6.67
N ARG A 73 -10.83 3.69 -7.91
CA ARG A 73 -9.91 4.15 -8.98
C ARG A 73 -9.27 5.50 -8.65
N LYS A 74 -10.07 6.47 -8.16
CA LYS A 74 -9.57 7.79 -7.78
C LYS A 74 -8.60 7.68 -6.60
N LEU A 75 -8.92 6.84 -5.61
CA LEU A 75 -8.03 6.54 -4.49
C LEU A 75 -6.71 5.94 -4.99
N ALA A 76 -6.77 4.91 -5.84
CA ALA A 76 -5.58 4.21 -6.36
C ALA A 76 -4.65 5.17 -7.10
N ILE A 77 -5.20 6.02 -7.98
CA ILE A 77 -4.41 7.01 -8.72
C ILE A 77 -3.80 8.03 -7.75
N GLY A 78 -4.61 8.64 -6.88
CA GLY A 78 -4.15 9.68 -5.96
C GLY A 78 -3.06 9.18 -5.02
N MET A 79 -3.27 8.01 -4.41
CA MET A 79 -2.28 7.39 -3.53
C MET A 79 -1.02 6.99 -4.29
N ALA A 80 -1.14 6.39 -5.48
CA ALA A 80 0.03 5.98 -6.26
C ALA A 80 0.88 7.16 -6.72
N VAL A 81 0.27 8.23 -7.23
CA VAL A 81 1.01 9.44 -7.61
C VAL A 81 1.72 10.04 -6.40
N THR A 82 1.04 10.11 -5.25
CA THR A 82 1.60 10.66 -4.02
C THR A 82 2.79 9.83 -3.53
N GLU A 83 2.65 8.51 -3.43
CA GLU A 83 3.75 7.66 -2.96
C GLU A 83 4.91 7.59 -3.95
N ILE A 84 4.65 7.53 -5.26
CA ILE A 84 5.71 7.56 -6.26
C ILE A 84 6.53 8.84 -6.12
N ALA A 85 5.88 10.01 -5.99
CA ALA A 85 6.58 11.28 -5.84
C ALA A 85 7.43 11.34 -4.56
N ILE A 86 6.86 10.92 -3.43
CA ILE A 86 7.55 10.89 -2.14
C ILE A 86 8.75 9.94 -2.20
N ILE A 87 8.55 8.70 -2.66
CA ILE A 87 9.58 7.68 -2.67
C ILE A 87 10.68 8.00 -3.67
N ALA A 88 10.33 8.48 -4.87
CA ALA A 88 11.33 8.92 -5.84
C ALA A 88 12.22 10.02 -5.26
N THR A 89 11.62 11.02 -4.60
CA THR A 89 12.37 12.10 -3.92
C THR A 89 13.30 11.52 -2.84
N LEU A 90 12.78 10.67 -1.96
CA LEU A 90 13.56 10.06 -0.88
C LEU A 90 14.71 9.20 -1.39
N LEU A 91 14.48 8.40 -2.44
CA LEU A 91 15.50 7.57 -3.05
C LEU A 91 16.55 8.42 -3.78
N SER A 92 16.15 9.47 -4.50
CA SER A 92 17.10 10.40 -5.13
C SER A 92 18.00 11.07 -4.12
N LEU A 93 17.45 11.54 -2.99
CA LEU A 93 18.23 12.13 -1.91
C LEU A 93 19.18 11.12 -1.26
N PHE A 94 18.73 9.88 -1.03
CA PHE A 94 19.57 8.83 -0.46
C PHE A 94 20.70 8.39 -1.42
N LEU A 95 20.40 8.25 -2.71
CA LEU A 95 21.37 7.79 -3.72
C LEU A 95 22.42 8.85 -4.07
N ALA A 96 22.18 10.12 -3.74
CA ALA A 96 23.16 11.19 -3.93
C ALA A 96 24.37 11.06 -3.00
N ASP A 97 24.18 10.54 -1.78
CA ASP A 97 25.23 10.27 -0.81
C ASP A 97 24.83 9.10 0.12
N PRO A 98 24.97 7.85 -0.35
CA PRO A 98 24.39 6.70 0.33
C PRO A 98 25.25 6.23 1.51
N GLU A 99 24.65 6.18 2.70
CA GLU A 99 25.18 5.49 3.87
C GLU A 99 24.49 4.14 4.06
N TRP A 100 25.25 3.05 4.00
CA TRP A 100 24.72 1.69 4.11
C TRP A 100 24.91 1.12 5.52
N SER A 101 23.88 1.28 6.34
CA SER A 101 23.69 0.54 7.60
C SER A 101 22.55 -0.47 7.46
N ILE A 102 22.45 -1.43 8.39
CA ILE A 102 21.34 -2.41 8.37
C ILE A 102 19.96 -1.72 8.35
N TRP A 103 19.82 -0.58 9.04
CA TRP A 103 18.61 0.23 9.09
C TRP A 103 18.32 0.89 7.73
N ARG A 104 19.32 1.52 7.12
CA ARG A 104 19.22 2.16 5.81
C ARG A 104 18.96 1.15 4.69
N THR A 105 19.58 -0.02 4.74
CA THR A 105 19.34 -1.11 3.79
C THR A 105 17.91 -1.63 3.89
N ASN A 106 17.41 -1.92 5.10
CA ASN A 106 16.01 -2.35 5.30
C ASN A 106 15.01 -1.28 4.80
N TRP A 107 15.29 -0.01 5.10
CA TRP A 107 14.50 1.11 4.60
C TRP A 107 14.52 1.19 3.07
N PHE A 108 15.69 1.07 2.44
CA PHE A 108 15.88 1.15 0.99
C PHE A 108 15.11 0.03 0.29
N VAL A 109 15.29 -1.22 0.74
CA VAL A 109 14.57 -2.39 0.20
C VAL A 109 13.06 -2.16 0.30
N ASN A 110 12.55 -1.73 1.46
CA ASN A 110 11.14 -1.41 1.61
C ASN A 110 10.68 -0.36 0.59
N LYS A 111 11.44 0.73 0.40
CA LYS A 111 11.09 1.79 -0.55
C LYS A 111 11.06 1.31 -2.00
N VAL A 112 11.98 0.43 -2.40
CA VAL A 112 11.96 -0.18 -3.74
C VAL A 112 10.70 -1.02 -3.96
N PHE A 113 10.32 -1.88 -3.00
CA PHE A 113 9.12 -2.70 -3.12
C PHE A 113 7.83 -1.87 -3.11
N VAL A 114 7.75 -0.84 -2.26
CA VAL A 114 6.60 0.07 -2.24
C VAL A 114 6.48 0.83 -3.55
N LEU A 115 7.60 1.36 -4.09
CA LEU A 115 7.62 2.04 -5.39
C LEU A 115 7.15 1.12 -6.51
N ALA A 116 7.69 -0.11 -6.59
CA ALA A 116 7.29 -1.09 -7.58
C ALA A 116 5.79 -1.40 -7.51
N CYS A 117 5.25 -1.59 -6.30
CA CYS A 117 3.82 -1.81 -6.09
C CYS A 117 2.97 -0.65 -6.62
N PHE A 118 3.32 0.59 -6.27
CA PHE A 118 2.54 1.74 -6.70
C PHE A 118 2.66 2.07 -8.19
N VAL A 119 3.80 1.77 -8.82
CA VAL A 119 3.92 1.80 -10.28
C VAL A 119 2.95 0.79 -10.92
N LEU A 120 2.87 -0.45 -10.42
CA LEU A 120 1.92 -1.44 -10.91
C LEU A 120 0.47 -1.01 -10.70
N VAL A 121 0.14 -0.45 -9.53
CA VAL A 121 -1.19 0.07 -9.22
C VAL A 121 -1.56 1.21 -10.17
N LEU A 122 -0.69 2.20 -10.34
CA LEU A 122 -0.94 3.34 -11.23
C LEU A 122 -1.12 2.89 -12.68
N THR A 123 -0.21 2.04 -13.16
CA THR A 123 -0.27 1.49 -14.52
C THR A 123 -1.59 0.75 -14.75
N THR A 124 -2.01 -0.08 -13.80
CA THR A 124 -3.29 -0.79 -13.88
C THR A 124 -4.47 0.19 -13.86
N ALA A 125 -4.44 1.21 -13.00
CA ALA A 125 -5.53 2.21 -12.89
C ALA A 125 -5.69 3.08 -14.15
N LEU A 126 -4.59 3.31 -14.88
CA LEU A 126 -4.58 4.09 -16.12
C LEU A 126 -4.95 3.23 -17.33
N LEU A 127 -4.34 2.05 -17.47
CA LEU A 127 -4.46 1.22 -18.67
C LEU A 127 -5.64 0.24 -18.64
N GLN A 128 -6.12 -0.13 -17.45
CA GLN A 128 -7.16 -1.14 -17.26
C GLN A 128 -8.25 -0.66 -16.28
N PRO A 129 -8.94 0.46 -16.59
CA PRO A 129 -9.88 1.11 -15.68
C PRO A 129 -11.07 0.22 -15.28
N GLU A 130 -11.45 -0.73 -16.13
CA GLU A 130 -12.50 -1.73 -15.89
C GLU A 130 -12.21 -2.63 -14.68
N GLN A 131 -10.95 -2.87 -14.33
CA GLN A 131 -10.60 -3.62 -13.12
C GLN A 131 -11.09 -2.94 -11.84
N PHE A 132 -11.32 -1.62 -11.90
CA PHE A 132 -11.74 -0.80 -10.77
C PHE A 132 -13.22 -0.43 -10.81
N LYS A 133 -13.98 -0.86 -11.83
CA LYS A 133 -15.43 -0.62 -11.88
C LYS A 133 -16.10 -1.30 -10.68
N GLY A 134 -16.81 -0.50 -9.90
CA GLY A 134 -17.46 -0.98 -8.69
C GLY A 134 -18.59 -1.96 -8.97
N ARG A 135 -19.00 -2.67 -7.92
CA ARG A 135 -20.31 -3.34 -7.94
C ARG A 135 -21.35 -2.25 -8.20
N ALA A 136 -22.10 -2.35 -9.30
CA ALA A 136 -23.33 -1.60 -9.43
C ALA A 136 -24.19 -2.00 -8.21
N VAL A 137 -24.46 -1.06 -7.34
CA VAL A 137 -25.52 -1.23 -6.34
C VAL A 137 -26.79 -1.36 -7.16
N SER A 138 -27.37 -2.57 -7.21
CA SER A 138 -28.72 -2.71 -7.75
C SER A 138 -29.61 -1.73 -6.98
N PRO A 139 -30.38 -0.86 -7.66
CA PRO A 139 -31.44 -0.13 -6.98
C PRO A 139 -32.26 -1.18 -6.24
N VAL A 140 -32.52 -0.95 -4.96
CA VAL A 140 -33.48 -1.76 -4.22
C VAL A 140 -34.77 -1.70 -5.01
N GLU A 141 -35.12 -2.82 -5.64
CA GLU A 141 -36.34 -3.00 -6.40
C GLU A 141 -37.50 -2.86 -5.41
N GLY A 142 -38.42 -1.97 -5.75
CA GLY A 142 -39.50 -1.42 -4.93
C GLY A 142 -39.92 -2.22 -3.69
N ALA A 143 -39.84 -1.58 -2.53
CA ALA A 143 -40.73 -1.92 -1.43
C ALA A 143 -42.07 -1.19 -1.68
N PRO A 144 -43.19 -1.92 -1.85
CA PRO A 144 -44.53 -1.34 -1.73
C PRO A 144 -44.83 -0.90 -0.28
#